data_AF-A0A957Q1H7-F1
#
_entry.id   AF-A0A957Q1H7-F1
#
_cell.length_a   1.000
_cell.length_b   1.000
_cell.length_c   1.000
_cell.angle_alpha   90.00
_cell.angle_beta   90.00
_cell.angle_gamma   90.00
#
_symmetry.space_group_name_H-M   'P 1'
#
loop_
_entity.id
_entity.type
_entity.pdbx_description
1 polymer ?
#
loop_
_entity_poly.entity_id
_entity_poly.type
_entity_poly.pdbx_seq_one_letter_code
_entity_poly.pdbx_strand_id
1 'polypeptide(L)' 'MLTGDLVRPRLRQQGNELHVDWLNPTNRHWQRTAAELAALFHEQHNQPQERWQRALEEYEAGRTDYNVIRG' A
#
# COMPACT_ATOMS: atom_id res chain seq x y z
N MET A 1 9.26 7.99 -2.70
CA MET A 1 8.76 9.03 -1.77
C MET A 1 7.24 8.92 -1.75
N LEU A 2 6.63 8.77 -0.58
CA LEU A 2 5.16 8.74 -0.46
C LEU A 2 4.58 10.13 -0.73
N THR A 3 3.44 10.20 -1.43
CA THR A 3 2.71 11.46 -1.57
C THR A 3 1.95 11.79 -0.29
N GLY A 4 1.64 13.08 -0.10
CA GLY A 4 0.92 13.55 1.09
C GLY A 4 -0.42 12.86 1.31
N ASP A 5 -1.11 12.49 0.24
CA ASP A 5 -2.42 11.83 0.31
C ASP A 5 -2.33 10.39 0.82
N LEU A 6 -1.23 9.69 0.55
CA LEU A 6 -1.03 8.30 0.98
C LEU A 6 -0.60 8.20 2.45
N VAL A 7 0.15 9.19 2.96
CA VAL A 7 0.57 9.19 4.37
C VAL A 7 -0.51 9.74 5.30
N ARG A 8 -1.37 10.67 4.84
CA ARG A 8 -2.34 11.37 5.67
C ARG A 8 -3.26 10.47 6.51
N PRO A 9 -3.82 9.35 6.00
CA PRO A 9 -4.66 8.46 6.79
C PRO A 9 -3.96 7.85 8.02
N ARG A 10 -2.64 7.75 7.97
CA ARG A 10 -1.78 7.16 9.00
C ARG A 10 -1.12 8.18 9.91
N LEU A 11 -1.35 9.48 9.68
CA LEU A 11 -0.87 10.52 10.58
C LEU A 11 -1.74 10.58 11.83
N ARG A 12 -1.08 10.72 12.98
CA ARG A 12 -1.70 10.87 14.30
C ARG A 12 -1.06 12.06 14.98
N GLN A 13 -1.88 12.98 15.48
CA GLN A 13 -1.42 14.08 16.30
C GLN A 13 -1.48 13.68 17.77
N GLN A 14 -0.37 13.82 18.48
CA GLN A 14 -0.28 13.62 19.92
C GLN A 14 0.30 14.89 20.54
N GLY A 15 -0.55 15.70 21.17
CA GLY A 15 -0.15 17.03 21.62
C GLY A 15 0.30 17.92 20.46
N ASN A 16 1.54 18.38 20.52
CA ASN A 16 2.16 19.21 19.48
C ASN A 16 3.05 18.41 18.51
N GLU A 17 3.01 17.08 18.59
CA GLU A 17 3.80 16.18 17.75
C GLU A 17 2.92 15.42 16.76
N LEU A 18 3.51 15.15 15.59
CA LEU A 18 2.89 14.37 14.52
C LEU A 18 3.64 13.04 14.39
N HIS A 19 2.91 11.95 14.56
CA HIS A 19 3.44 10.60 14.43
C HIS A 19 2.84 9.91 13.21
N VAL A 20 3.65 9.08 12.56
CA VAL A 20 3.18 8.12 11.57
C VAL A 20 2.88 6.82 12.29
N ASP A 21 1.65 6.32 12.14
CA ASP A 21 1.31 4.96 12.53
C ASP A 21 2.00 3.99 11.56
N TRP A 22 3.17 3.46 11.91
CA TRP A 22 3.94 2.57 11.05
C TRP A 22 3.32 1.18 10.94
N LEU A 23 3.53 0.52 9.80
CA LEU A 23 3.17 -0.90 9.67
C LEU A 23 4.06 -1.74 10.57
N ASN A 24 3.47 -2.59 11.40
CA ASN A 24 4.22 -3.58 12.16
C ASN A 24 4.71 -4.68 11.21
N PRO A 25 6.03 -4.89 11.03
CA PRO A 25 6.57 -5.87 10.10
C PRO A 25 6.30 -7.32 10.51
N THR A 26 5.85 -7.57 11.75
CA THR A 26 5.47 -8.91 12.23
C THR A 26 3.97 -9.20 12.07
N ASN A 27 3.18 -8.22 11.65
CA ASN A 27 1.76 -8.42 11.40
C ASN A 27 1.57 -9.28 10.13
N ARG A 28 0.97 -10.46 10.30
CA ARG A 28 0.74 -11.43 9.22
C ARG A 28 -0.10 -10.86 8.07
N HIS A 29 -1.05 -9.98 8.35
CA HIS A 29 -1.88 -9.33 7.32
C HIS A 29 -1.01 -8.50 6.36
N TRP A 30 -0.09 -7.70 6.92
CA TRP A 30 0.80 -6.86 6.12
C TRP A 30 1.90 -7.63 5.43
N GLN A 31 2.46 -8.66 6.07
CA GLN A 31 3.41 -9.56 5.42
C GLN A 31 2.78 -10.27 4.21
N ARG A 32 1.55 -10.78 4.36
CA ARG A 32 0.81 -11.42 3.28
C ARG A 32 0.52 -10.43 2.16
N THR A 33 -0.01 -9.24 2.49
CA THR A 33 -0.29 -8.19 1.51
C THR A 33 0.97 -7.79 0.73
N ALA A 34 2.12 -7.66 1.40
CA ALA A 34 3.39 -7.33 0.76
C ALA A 34 3.88 -8.45 -0.19
N ALA A 35 3.75 -9.71 0.22
CA ALA A 35 4.11 -10.85 -0.63
C ALA A 35 3.19 -10.96 -1.87
N GLU A 36 1.89 -10.75 -1.70
CA GLU A 36 0.91 -10.73 -2.78
C GLU A 36 1.20 -9.60 -3.78
N LEU A 37 1.50 -8.39 -3.31
CA LEU A 37 1.88 -7.27 -4.17
C LEU A 37 3.19 -7.51 -4.93
N ALA A 38 4.20 -8.08 -4.26
CA ALA A 38 5.45 -8.41 -4.90
C ALA A 38 5.26 -9.43 -6.03
N ALA A 39 4.43 -10.46 -5.80
CA ALA A 39 4.07 -11.44 -6.82
C ALA A 39 3.30 -10.79 -7.98
N LEU A 40 2.28 -9.96 -7.68
CA LEU A 40 1.49 -9.25 -8.67
C LEU A 40 2.37 -8.43 -9.62
N PHE A 41 3.29 -7.62 -9.09
CA PHE A 41 4.17 -6.79 -9.92
C PHE A 41 5.22 -7.61 -10.68
N HIS A 42 5.68 -8.74 -10.11
CA HIS A 42 6.60 -9.63 -10.81
C HIS A 42 5.98 -10.20 -12.10
N GLU A 43 4.68 -10.54 -12.07
CA GLU A 43 3.94 -11.01 -13.24
C GLU A 43 3.84 -9.93 -14.34
N GLN A 44 3.87 -8.65 -13.97
CA GLN A 44 3.75 -7.54 -14.91
C GLN A 44 5.09 -6.99 -15.43
N HIS A 45 6.25 -7.56 -15.07
CA HIS A 45 7.56 -6.90 -15.29
C HIS A 45 7.88 -6.46 -16.73
N ASN A 46 7.30 -7.10 -17.75
CA ASN A 46 7.47 -6.75 -19.17
C ASN A 46 6.21 -6.12 -19.81
N GLN A 47 5.20 -5.81 -18.99
CA GLN A 47 3.95 -5.24 -19.44
C GLN A 47 4.01 -3.71 -19.38
N PRO A 48 3.22 -3.00 -20.21
CA PRO A 48 3.14 -1.55 -20.14
C PRO A 48 2.50 -1.10 -18.82
N GLN A 49 2.77 0.13 -18.40
CA GLN A 49 2.33 0.66 -17.10
C GLN A 49 0.81 0.57 -16.89
N GLU A 50 0.00 0.68 -17.95
CA GLU A 50 -1.45 0.56 -17.86
C GLU A 50 -1.89 -0.84 -17.39
N ARG A 51 -1.14 -1.89 -17.72
CA ARG A 51 -1.40 -3.25 -17.22
C ARG A 51 -1.13 -3.35 -15.73
N TRP A 52 -0.10 -2.67 -15.23
CA TRP A 52 0.25 -2.65 -13.81
C TRP A 52 -0.85 -1.95 -13.02
N GLN A 53 -1.30 -0.80 -13.53
CA GLN A 53 -2.36 -0.01 -12.91
C GLN A 53 -3.66 -0.80 -12.80
N ARG A 54 -4.07 -1.50 -13.88
CA ARG A 54 -5.26 -2.36 -13.86
C ARG A 54 -5.12 -3.54 -12.91
N ALA A 55 -3.98 -4.23 -12.93
CA ALA A 55 -3.73 -5.35 -12.03
C ALA A 55 -3.80 -4.93 -10.55
N LEU A 56 -3.26 -3.74 -10.24
CA LEU A 56 -3.34 -3.16 -8.91
C LEU A 56 -4.78 -2.77 -8.53
N GLU A 57 -5.52 -2.13 -9.44
CA GLU A 57 -6.94 -1.78 -9.23
C GLU A 57 -7.83 -3.03 -9.01
N GLU A 58 -7.57 -4.11 -9.74
CA GLU A 58 -8.26 -5.39 -9.56
C GLU A 58 -7.91 -6.03 -8.21
N TYR A 59 -6.65 -5.96 -7.77
CA TYR A 59 -6.22 -6.45 -6.46
C TYR A 59 -6.80 -5.62 -5.29
N GLU A 60 -6.97 -4.31 -5.48
CA GLU A 60 -7.59 -3.40 -4.52
C GLU A 60 -9.11 -3.54 -4.43
N ALA A 61 -9.76 -4.15 -5.43
CA ALA A 61 -11.21 -4.22 -5.52
C ALA A 61 -11.83 -4.83 -4.24
N GLY A 62 -12.62 -4.01 -3.53
CA GLY A 62 -13.31 -4.41 -2.30
C GLY A 62 -12.46 -4.31 -1.02
N ARG A 63 -11.22 -3.84 -1.10
CA ARG A 63 -10.33 -3.64 0.05
C ARG A 63 -10.45 -2.23 0.63
N THR A 64 -10.55 -2.14 1.96
CA THR A 64 -10.62 -0.86 2.68
C THR A 64 -9.24 -0.28 3.00
N ASP A 65 -8.19 -1.08 2.89
CA ASP A 65 -6.79 -0.72 3.13
C ASP A 65 -6.04 -0.27 1.87
N TYR A 66 -6.75 0.13 0.81
CA TYR A 66 -6.17 0.55 -0.48
C TYR A 66 -5.11 1.67 -0.34
N ASN A 67 -5.28 2.61 0.60
CA ASN A 67 -4.27 3.66 0.84
C ASN A 67 -2.92 3.09 1.30
N VAL A 68 -2.92 1.96 2.01
CA VAL A 68 -1.71 1.25 2.43
C VAL A 68 -1.12 0.45 1.28
N ILE A 69 -1.97 -0.12 0.42
CA ILE A 69 -1.55 -0.89 -0.76
C ILE A 69 -0.85 0.00 -1.79
N ARG A 70 -1.35 1.24 -1.98
CA ARG A 70 -0.78 2.22 -2.91
C ARG A 70 0.46 2.94 -2.40
N GLY A 71 0.73 2.89 -1.10
CA GLY A 71 1.87 3.54 -0.46
C GLY A 71 3.07 2.63 -0.37
#